data_AF-A0A926H9V9-F1
#
_entry.id   AF-A0A926H9V9-F1
#
_cell.length_a   1.000
_cell.length_b   1.000
_cell.length_c   1.000
_cell.angle_alpha   90.00
_cell.angle_beta   90.00
_cell.angle_gamma   90.00
#
_symmetry.space_group_name_H-M   'P 1'
#
loop_
_entity.id
_entity.type
_entity.pdbx_description
1 polymer ?
#
loop_
_entity_poly.entity_id
_entity_poly.type
_entity_poly.pdbx_seq_one_letter_code
_entity_poly.pdbx_strand_id
1 'polypeptide(L)'
;MVSANRVQLTPLRLAIIALTVATALVHFALVFPNPIFILNGLGFLALLGALYLPIPQLARHRRLIRWVLIGYTALTIGIWLAVGWRTPLAYFNKATELLLIVCLLVEGRREKSLGARD
;
A
#
# COMPACT_ATOMS: atom_id res chain seq x y z
N MET A 1 -16.73 -30.38 9.54
CA MET A 1 -16.48 -29.67 8.27
C MET A 1 -15.55 -28.50 8.53
N VAL A 2 -14.27 -28.63 8.15
CA VAL A 2 -13.29 -27.54 8.26
C VAL A 2 -13.57 -26.55 7.13
N SER A 3 -14.08 -25.37 7.45
CA SER A 3 -14.25 -24.30 6.46
C SER A 3 -12.85 -23.84 6.04
N ALA A 4 -12.41 -24.27 4.86
CA ALA A 4 -11.19 -23.76 4.26
C ALA A 4 -11.36 -22.26 4.09
N ASN A 5 -10.62 -21.48 4.89
CA ASN A 5 -10.57 -20.02 4.83
C ASN A 5 -10.00 -19.61 3.47
N ARG A 6 -10.85 -19.58 2.43
CA ARG A 6 -10.47 -19.08 1.11
C ARG A 6 -10.10 -17.63 1.32
N VAL A 7 -8.85 -17.31 0.98
CA VAL A 7 -8.40 -15.95 0.77
C VAL A 7 -9.31 -15.34 -0.30
N GLN A 8 -10.43 -14.73 0.10
CA GLN A 8 -11.35 -14.09 -0.85
C GLN A 8 -10.61 -12.87 -1.41
N LEU A 9 -10.12 -13.00 -2.63
CA LEU A 9 -9.49 -11.90 -3.37
C LEU A 9 -10.60 -10.95 -3.80
N THR A 10 -10.90 -9.97 -2.95
CA THR A 10 -11.83 -8.90 -3.32
C THR A 10 -11.16 -8.03 -4.40
N PRO A 11 -11.93 -7.48 -5.37
CA PRO A 11 -11.39 -6.57 -6.39
C PRO A 11 -10.60 -5.40 -5.79
N LEU A 12 -11.03 -4.92 -4.62
CA LEU A 12 -10.35 -3.86 -3.87
C LEU A 12 -8.96 -4.29 -3.38
N ARG A 13 -8.83 -5.51 -2.87
CA ARG A 13 -7.54 -6.05 -2.43
C ARG A 13 -6.57 -6.21 -3.59
N LEU A 14 -7.07 -6.70 -4.74
CA LEU A 14 -6.26 -6.76 -5.96
C LEU A 14 -5.82 -5.37 -6.42
N ALA A 15 -6.69 -4.36 -6.34
CA ALA A 15 -6.32 -2.99 -6.64
C ALA A 15 -5.22 -2.45 -5.71
N ILE A 16 -5.32 -2.70 -4.40
CA ILE A 16 -4.29 -2.29 -3.41
C ILE A 16 -2.95 -2.95 -3.73
N ILE A 17 -2.95 -4.26 -4.01
CA ILE A 17 -1.74 -5.00 -4.38
C ILE A 17 -1.13 -4.40 -5.66
N ALA A 18 -1.93 -4.25 -6.72
CA ALA A 18 -1.47 -3.73 -8.00
C ALA A 18 -0.90 -2.30 -7.88
N LEU A 19 -1.62 -1.40 -7.19
CA LEU A 19 -1.19 -0.03 -6.96
C LEU A 19 0.10 0.05 -6.13
N THR A 20 0.24 -0.79 -5.10
CA THR A 20 1.43 -0.82 -4.27
C THR A 20 2.65 -1.33 -5.05
N VAL A 21 2.48 -2.39 -5.84
CA VAL A 21 3.54 -2.92 -6.71
C VAL A 21 3.93 -1.90 -7.78
N ALA A 22 2.96 -1.26 -8.44
CA ALA A 22 3.24 -0.21 -9.41
C ALA A 22 4.05 0.94 -8.80
N THR A 23 3.65 1.40 -7.61
CA THR A 23 4.37 2.45 -6.86
C THR A 23 5.80 2.02 -6.54
N ALA A 24 6.02 0.78 -6.09
CA ALA A 24 7.36 0.26 -5.81
C ALA A 24 8.25 0.22 -7.07
N LEU A 25 7.71 -0.23 -8.19
CA LEU A 25 8.43 -0.25 -9.47
C LEU A 25 8.82 1.15 -9.95
N VAL A 26 7.95 2.14 -9.80
CA VAL A 26 8.28 3.52 -10.17
C VAL A 26 9.39 4.09 -9.28
N HIS A 27 9.41 3.76 -7.99
CA HIS A 27 10.54 4.15 -7.12
C HIS A 27 11.85 3.51 -7.57
N PHE A 28 11.84 2.24 -7.99
CA PHE A 28 13.03 1.61 -8.56
C PHE A 28 13.47 2.27 -9.87
N ALA A 29 12.53 2.70 -10.73
CA ALA A 29 12.82 3.24 -12.05
C ALA A 29 13.24 4.73 -12.06
N LEU A 30 12.70 5.56 -11.16
CA LEU A 30 12.90 7.01 -11.19
C LEU A 30 14.37 7.43 -11.03
N VAL A 31 15.08 6.81 -10.09
CA VAL A 31 16.46 7.19 -9.75
C VAL A 31 17.27 5.93 -9.46
N PHE A 32 17.33 4.99 -10.40
CA PHE A 32 18.22 3.84 -10.24
C PHE A 32 19.70 4.24 -10.46
N PRO A 33 20.67 3.76 -9.66
CA PRO A 33 20.58 2.91 -8.47
C PRO A 33 20.71 3.70 -7.15
N ASN A 34 19.86 4.70 -6.91
CA ASN A 34 19.88 5.45 -5.67
C ASN A 34 19.34 4.59 -4.50
N PRO A 35 20.14 4.35 -3.45
CA PRO A 35 19.73 3.49 -2.33
C PRO A 35 18.46 3.95 -1.61
N ILE A 36 18.20 5.27 -1.53
CA ILE A 36 17.01 5.81 -0.85
C ILE A 36 15.74 5.42 -1.60
N PHE A 37 15.76 5.50 -2.93
CA PHE A 37 14.63 5.12 -3.78
C PHE A 37 14.40 3.60 -3.78
N ILE A 38 15.48 2.82 -3.74
CA ILE A 38 15.40 1.36 -3.59
C ILE A 38 14.79 0.99 -2.24
N LEU A 39 15.27 1.57 -1.14
CA LEU A 39 14.67 1.36 0.18
C LEU A 39 13.19 1.79 0.19
N ASN A 40 12.81 2.81 -0.59
CA ASN A 40 11.41 3.21 -0.69
C ASN A 40 10.53 2.14 -1.33
N GLY A 41 10.93 1.63 -2.51
CA GLY A 41 10.20 0.55 -3.17
C GLY A 41 10.13 -0.72 -2.30
N LEU A 42 11.21 -1.06 -1.61
CA LEU A 42 11.23 -2.18 -0.66
C LEU A 42 10.30 -1.94 0.54
N GLY A 43 10.22 -0.71 1.06
CA GLY A 43 9.29 -0.34 2.14
C GLY A 43 7.83 -0.61 1.77
N PHE A 44 7.42 -0.23 0.54
CA PHE A 44 6.09 -0.54 0.03
C PHE A 44 5.83 -2.05 -0.06
N LEU A 45 6.76 -2.82 -0.61
CA LEU A 45 6.62 -4.27 -0.75
C LEU A 45 6.59 -4.99 0.61
N ALA A 46 7.41 -4.55 1.57
CA ALA A 46 7.44 -5.09 2.92
C ALA A 46 6.13 -4.82 3.67
N LEU A 47 5.59 -3.60 3.59
CA LEU A 47 4.31 -3.25 4.21
C LEU A 47 3.13 -3.97 3.54
N LEU A 48 3.14 -4.12 2.22
CA LEU A 48 2.17 -4.93 1.50
C LEU A 48 2.19 -6.38 1.96
N GLY A 49 3.40 -6.94 2.06
CA GLY A 49 3.61 -8.29 2.57
C GLY A 49 3.05 -8.45 3.97
N ALA A 50 3.39 -7.52 4.88
CA ALA A 50 2.91 -7.51 6.24
C ALA A 50 1.37 -7.38 6.36
N LEU A 51 0.73 -6.66 5.44
CA LEU A 51 -0.71 -6.47 5.44
C LEU A 51 -1.47 -7.73 5.01
N TYR A 52 -0.95 -8.47 4.03
CA TYR A 52 -1.71 -9.51 3.34
C TYR A 52 -1.19 -10.94 3.46
N LEU A 53 0.10 -11.16 3.79
CA LEU A 53 0.58 -12.51 4.05
C LEU A 53 -0.08 -13.10 5.31
N PRO A 54 -0.34 -14.42 5.34
CA PRO A 54 -0.94 -15.11 6.46
C PRO A 54 0.08 -15.34 7.60
N ILE A 55 0.65 -14.25 8.13
CA ILE A 55 1.59 -14.29 9.26
C ILE A 55 0.81 -14.08 10.56
N PRO A 56 0.69 -15.09 11.44
CA PRO A 56 -0.16 -15.03 12.64
C PRO A 56 0.14 -13.85 13.57
N GLN A 57 1.42 -13.51 13.76
CA GLN A 57 1.89 -12.45 14.64
C GLN A 57 1.47 -11.05 14.17
N LEU A 58 1.32 -10.88 12.84
CA LEU A 58 0.94 -9.61 12.22
C LEU A 58 -0.59 -9.47 12.10
N ALA A 59 -1.35 -10.56 12.24
CA ALA A 59 -2.81 -10.55 12.10
C ALA A 59 -3.49 -9.53 13.03
N ARG A 60 -3.05 -9.45 14.31
CA ARG A 60 -3.54 -8.47 15.29
C ARG A 60 -3.17 -7.02 14.93
N HIS A 61 -2.09 -6.84 14.17
CA HIS A 61 -1.52 -5.54 13.83
C HIS A 61 -1.91 -5.06 12.42
N ARG A 62 -2.69 -5.82 11.64
CA ARG A 62 -3.09 -5.45 10.27
C ARG A 62 -3.69 -4.06 10.16
N ARG A 63 -4.50 -3.65 11.13
CA ARG A 63 -5.06 -2.30 11.19
C ARG A 63 -3.97 -1.23 11.33
N LEU A 64 -2.97 -1.47 12.20
CA LEU A 64 -1.82 -0.58 12.37
C LEU A 64 -0.97 -0.56 11.10
N ILE A 65 -0.65 -1.72 10.53
CA ILE A 65 0.14 -1.84 9.29
C ILE A 65 -0.52 -1.08 8.14
N ARG A 66 -1.86 -1.14 8.02
CA ARG A 66 -2.61 -0.35 7.03
C ARG A 66 -2.40 1.14 7.25
N TRP A 67 -2.51 1.63 8.49
CA TRP A 67 -2.25 3.03 8.80
C TRP A 67 -0.81 3.44 8.54
N VAL A 68 0.15 2.55 8.81
CA VAL A 68 1.56 2.76 8.47
C VAL A 68 1.72 2.86 6.95
N LEU A 69 1.09 1.99 6.15
CA LEU A 69 1.14 2.08 4.70
C LEU A 69 0.51 3.37 4.16
N ILE A 70 -0.61 3.82 4.73
CA ILE A 70 -1.22 5.12 4.41
C ILE A 70 -0.25 6.26 4.74
N GLY A 71 0.30 6.28 5.95
CA GLY A 71 1.23 7.33 6.40
C GLY A 71 2.51 7.35 5.59
N TYR A 72 3.03 6.18 5.24
CA TYR A 72 4.19 6.01 4.38
C TYR A 72 3.94 6.58 2.96
N THR A 73 2.79 6.24 2.37
CA THR A 73 2.36 6.78 1.07
C THR A 73 2.17 8.31 1.13
N ALA A 74 1.59 8.83 2.21
CA ALA A 74 1.44 10.28 2.38
C ALA A 74 2.79 10.99 2.53
N LEU A 75 3.75 10.35 3.21
CA LEU A 75 5.12 10.86 3.35
C LEU A 75 5.83 10.97 2.01
N THR A 76 5.70 9.98 1.11
CA THR A 76 6.33 10.06 -0.23
C THR A 76 5.73 11.17 -1.07
N ILE A 77 4.42 11.46 -0.94
CA ILE A 77 3.78 12.63 -1.55
C ILE A 77 4.36 13.92 -0.97
N GLY A 78 4.44 14.04 0.35
CA GLY A 78 4.96 15.24 1.03
C GLY A 78 6.42 15.55 0.66
N ILE A 79 7.29 14.54 0.66
CA ILE A 79 8.69 14.70 0.24
C ILE A 79 8.77 15.13 -1.23
N TRP A 80 7.96 14.54 -2.11
CA TRP A 80 7.92 14.94 -3.51
C TRP A 80 7.48 16.40 -3.71
N LEU A 81 6.50 16.86 -2.93
CA LEU A 81 6.08 18.26 -2.95
C LEU A 81 7.22 19.20 -2.55
N ALA A 82 8.02 18.81 -1.55
CA ALA A 82 9.16 19.58 -1.05
C ALA A 82 10.35 19.59 -2.03
N VAL A 83 10.66 18.46 -2.67
CA VAL A 83 11.77 18.35 -3.64
C VAL A 83 11.44 19.00 -4.98
N GLY A 84 10.18 18.93 -5.41
CA GLY A 84 9.69 19.67 -6.59
C GLY A 84 9.97 19.05 -7.96
N TRP A 85 10.27 17.75 -8.05
CA TRP A 85 10.45 17.09 -9.37
C TRP A 85 9.15 16.96 -10.16
N ARG A 86 9.03 17.67 -11.28
CA ARG A 86 7.79 17.79 -12.07
C ARG A 86 7.83 17.01 -13.40
N THR A 87 8.23 15.74 -13.38
CA THR A 87 8.22 14.89 -14.57
C THR A 87 6.86 14.18 -14.75
N PRO A 88 6.46 13.81 -15.99
CA PRO A 88 5.23 13.05 -16.22
C PRO A 88 5.16 11.75 -15.41
N LEU A 89 6.28 11.03 -15.31
CA LEU A 89 6.39 9.81 -14.52
C LEU A 89 6.19 10.08 -13.02
N ALA A 90 6.70 11.20 -12.50
CA ALA A 90 6.49 11.58 -11.12
C ALA A 90 5.02 11.89 -10.83
N TYR A 91 4.33 12.62 -11.71
CA TYR A 91 2.90 12.89 -11.56
C TYR A 91 2.06 11.61 -11.62
N PHE A 92 2.38 10.70 -12.54
CA PHE A 92 1.74 9.39 -12.61
C PHE A 92 1.89 8.62 -11.29
N ASN A 93 3.10 8.58 -10.73
CA ASN A 93 3.35 7.95 -9.44
C ASN A 93 2.54 8.58 -8.29
N LYS A 94 2.40 9.91 -8.28
CA LYS A 94 1.58 10.59 -7.26
C LYS A 94 0.09 10.24 -7.41
N ALA A 95 -0.40 10.07 -8.64
CA ALA A 95 -1.76 9.61 -8.86
C ALA A 95 -1.98 8.17 -8.35
N THR A 96 -1.03 7.25 -8.59
CA THR A 96 -1.11 5.88 -8.06
C THR A 96 -1.04 5.83 -6.54
N GLU A 97 -0.19 6.67 -5.92
CA GLU A 97 -0.10 6.81 -4.46
C GLU A 97 -1.41 7.36 -3.85
N LEU A 98 -2.04 8.36 -4.47
CA LEU A 98 -3.34 8.87 -4.02
C LEU A 98 -4.45 7.81 -4.13
N LEU A 99 -4.50 7.09 -5.24
CA LEU A 99 -5.46 5.98 -5.42
C LEU A 99 -5.24 4.89 -4.37
N LEU A 100 -3.99 4.56 -4.06
CA LEU A 100 -3.65 3.59 -3.02
C LEU A 100 -4.21 4.01 -1.65
N ILE A 101 -4.02 5.27 -1.26
CA ILE A 101 -4.56 5.80 0.00
C ILE A 101 -6.09 5.66 0.04
N VAL A 102 -6.78 6.04 -1.05
CA VAL A 102 -8.24 5.92 -1.13
C VAL A 102 -8.67 4.46 -1.00
N CYS A 103 -8.03 3.53 -1.71
CA CYS A 103 -8.34 2.11 -1.63
C CYS A 103 -8.15 1.55 -0.20
N LEU A 104 -7.05 1.89 0.48
CA LEU A 104 -6.78 1.47 1.86
C LEU A 104 -7.83 2.00 2.84
N LEU A 105 -8.26 3.26 2.68
CA LEU A 105 -9.32 3.84 3.51
C LEU A 105 -10.68 3.16 3.28
N VAL A 106 -11.03 2.87 2.02
CA VAL A 106 -12.26 2.16 1.66
C VAL A 106 -12.26 0.74 2.23
N GLU A 107 -11.14 0.02 2.11
CA GLU A 107 -11.00 -1.33 2.65
C GLU A 107 -11.20 -1.33 4.16
N GLY A 108 -10.53 -0.41 4.88
CA GLY A 108 -10.66 -0.29 6.33
C GLY A 108 -12.07 0.09 6.80
N ARG A 109 -12.85 0.82 6.01
CA ARG A 109 -14.27 1.12 6.31
C ARG A 109 -15.16 -0.11 6.11
N ARG A 110 -14.93 -0.88 5.05
CA ARG A 110 -15.70 -2.10 4.75
C ARG A 110 -15.52 -3.16 5.84
N GLU A 111 -14.29 -3.35 6.32
CA GLU A 111 -14.01 -4.27 7.44
C GLU A 111 -14.75 -3.89 8.72
N LYS A 112 -14.78 -2.60 9.08
CA LYS A 112 -15.53 -2.13 10.25
C LYS A 112 -17.04 -2.33 10.10
N SER A 113 -17.59 -2.11 8.91
CA SER A 113 -19.04 -2.29 8.67
C SER A 113 -19.47 -3.76 8.71
N LEU A 114 -18.58 -4.69 8.37
CA LEU A 114 -18.82 -6.13 8.49
C LEU A 114 -18.80 -6.55 9.96
N GLY A 115 -17.75 -6.16 10.71
CA GLY A 115 -17.65 -6.52 12.14
C GLY A 115 -18.61 -5.77 13.08
N ALA A 116 -19.40 -4.81 12.59
CA ALA A 116 -20.46 -4.15 13.36
C ALA A 116 -21.85 -4.79 13.14
N ARG A 117 -21.95 -5.80 12.27
CA ARG A 117 -23.18 -6.56 11.98
C ARG A 117 -23.20 -7.92 12.69
N ASP A 118 -22.16 -8.24 13.44
CA ASP A 118 -21.96 -9.46 14.21
C ASP A 118 -22.13 -9.16 15.72
#